data_AF-A0A4Q3FYD0-F1
#
_entry.id   AF-A0A4Q3FYD0-F1
#
_cell.length_a   1.000
_cell.length_b   1.000
_cell.length_c   1.000
_cell.angle_alpha   90.00
_cell.angle_beta   90.00
_cell.angle_gamma   90.00
#
_symmetry.space_group_name_H-M   'P 1'
#
loop_
_entity.id
_entity.type
_entity.pdbx_description
1 polymer ?
#
loop_
_entity_poly.entity_id
_entity_poly.type
_entity_poly.pdbx_seq_one_letter_code
_entity_poly.pdbx_strand_id
1 'polypeptide(L)'
;MTALNPKSATTVQQDNHPYKVMAIYKFASLPDAEALKTPLAAFCCASGIKGTLILAPEGINGTVAGAPDAIDALSDFLFVSGPFGMRLLGAETKY
;
A
#
# COMPACT_ATOMS: atom_id res chain seq x y z
N MET A 1 31.48 -9.04 15.74
CA MET A 1 30.78 -9.80 14.68
C MET A 1 29.37 -9.24 14.58
N THR A 2 29.18 -8.22 13.74
CA THR A 2 27.87 -7.57 13.58
C THR A 2 27.27 -8.14 12.31
N ALA A 3 26.17 -8.89 12.43
CA ALA A 3 25.48 -9.44 11.28
C ALA A 3 24.96 -8.28 10.41
N LEU A 4 25.35 -8.31 9.14
CA LEU A 4 24.80 -7.43 8.10
C LEU A 4 23.30 -7.71 7.97
N ASN A 5 22.50 -6.66 8.07
CA ASN A 5 21.05 -6.70 7.97
C ASN A 5 20.64 -6.96 6.49
N PRO A 6 20.16 -8.15 6.11
CA PRO A 6 19.85 -8.45 4.72
C PRO A 6 18.35 -8.25 4.51
N LYS A 7 17.95 -7.08 4.01
CA LYS A 7 16.70 -6.78 3.26
C LYS A 7 16.38 -5.28 3.33
N SER A 8 17.24 -4.44 2.76
CA SER A 8 16.73 -3.23 2.13
C SER A 8 16.22 -3.68 0.76
N ALA A 9 14.91 -3.91 0.64
CA ALA A 9 14.30 -4.10 -0.66
C ALA A 9 14.58 -2.85 -1.48
N THR A 10 15.45 -2.96 -2.49
CA THR A 10 15.73 -1.89 -3.44
C THR A 10 14.41 -1.47 -4.08
N THR A 11 13.91 -0.28 -3.75
CA THR A 11 12.80 0.34 -4.47
C THR A 11 13.23 0.53 -5.92
N VAL A 12 12.43 0.04 -6.87
CA VAL A 12 12.69 0.24 -8.29
C VAL A 12 12.20 1.65 -8.61
N GLN A 13 13.10 2.54 -9.05
CA GLN A 13 12.67 3.86 -9.52
C GLN A 13 11.82 3.69 -10.78
N GLN A 14 10.56 4.14 -10.72
CA GLN A 14 9.62 4.13 -11.83
C GLN A 14 9.58 5.51 -12.51
N ASP A 15 10.74 5.99 -12.95
CA ASP A 15 10.84 7.33 -13.54
C ASP A 15 10.21 7.37 -14.94
N ASN A 16 9.55 8.48 -15.28
CA ASN A 16 9.07 8.82 -16.63
C ASN A 16 8.03 7.85 -17.27
N HIS A 17 7.28 7.10 -16.46
CA HIS A 17 6.18 6.26 -16.94
C HIS A 17 4.82 6.93 -16.69
N PRO A 18 3.84 6.76 -17.60
CA PRO A 18 2.48 7.30 -17.40
C PRO A 18 1.75 6.66 -16.22
N TYR A 19 2.25 5.53 -15.71
CA TYR A 19 1.68 4.80 -14.59
C TYR A 19 2.76 4.45 -13.57
N LYS A 20 2.39 4.52 -12.29
CA LYS A 20 3.14 4.02 -11.15
C LYS A 20 2.49 2.73 -10.65
N VAL A 21 3.27 1.73 -10.31
CA VAL A 21 2.83 0.44 -9.74
C VAL A 21 3.32 0.37 -8.31
N MET A 22 2.43 0.04 -7.37
CA MET A 22 2.76 -0.22 -5.97
C MET A 22 2.45 -1.67 -5.64
N ALA A 23 3.45 -2.41 -5.20
CA ALA A 23 3.27 -3.67 -4.47
C ALA A 23 3.46 -3.41 -2.98
N ILE A 24 2.55 -3.89 -2.15
CA ILE A 24 2.54 -3.67 -0.70
C ILE A 24 2.28 -4.96 0.05
N TYR A 25 2.97 -5.16 1.18
CA TYR A 25 2.52 -6.07 2.22
C TYR A 25 2.83 -5.57 3.63
N LYS A 26 1.98 -5.95 4.59
CA LYS A 26 2.21 -5.74 6.02
C LYS A 26 1.36 -6.70 6.83
N PHE A 27 1.99 -7.41 7.78
CA PHE A 27 1.26 -8.02 8.89
C PHE A 27 0.90 -6.94 9.91
N ALA A 28 -0.40 -6.80 10.20
CA ALA A 28 -0.96 -5.83 11.14
C ALA A 28 -2.31 -6.32 11.66
N SER A 29 -2.65 -6.00 12.91
CA SER A 29 -3.97 -6.33 13.44
C SER A 29 -5.04 -5.41 12.83
N LEU A 30 -5.90 -5.96 11.98
CA LEU A 30 -7.01 -5.30 11.30
C LEU A 30 -8.34 -6.04 11.57
N PRO A 31 -8.80 -6.18 12.83
CA PRO A 31 -10.02 -6.94 13.13
C PRO A 31 -11.28 -6.41 12.42
N ASP A 32 -11.25 -5.15 12.00
CA ASP A 32 -12.23 -4.41 11.21
C ASP A 32 -11.98 -4.46 9.69
N ALA A 33 -11.14 -5.40 9.20
CA ALA A 33 -10.75 -5.51 7.78
C ALA A 33 -11.95 -5.46 6.82
N GLU A 34 -13.05 -6.14 7.13
CA GLU A 34 -14.28 -6.10 6.31
C GLU A 34 -14.86 -4.68 6.16
N ALA A 35 -14.88 -3.90 7.25
CA ALA A 35 -15.37 -2.52 7.22
C ALA A 35 -14.42 -1.57 6.47
N LEU A 36 -13.11 -1.87 6.45
CA LEU A 36 -12.09 -1.09 5.75
C LEU A 36 -12.10 -1.32 4.22
N LYS A 37 -12.65 -2.44 3.73
CA LYS A 37 -12.70 -2.74 2.29
C LYS A 37 -13.44 -1.68 1.50
N THR A 38 -14.63 -1.28 1.96
CA THR A 38 -15.47 -0.29 1.25
C THR A 38 -14.79 1.07 1.06
N PRO A 39 -14.27 1.75 2.12
CA PRO A 39 -13.61 3.04 1.95
C PRO A 39 -12.33 2.93 1.10
N LEU A 40 -11.55 1.86 1.24
CA LEU A 40 -10.36 1.64 0.41
C LEU A 40 -10.73 1.44 -1.07
N ALA A 41 -11.73 0.61 -1.35
CA ALA A 41 -12.20 0.39 -2.71
C ALA A 41 -12.78 1.66 -3.33
N ALA A 42 -13.56 2.44 -2.57
CA ALA A 42 -14.10 3.71 -3.02
C ALA A 42 -13.00 4.71 -3.38
N PHE A 43 -11.98 4.86 -2.52
CA PHE A 43 -10.82 5.70 -2.79
C PHE A 43 -10.10 5.26 -4.08
N CYS A 44 -9.74 3.97 -4.18
CA CYS A 44 -9.03 3.45 -5.36
C CYS A 44 -9.83 3.65 -6.66
N CYS A 45 -11.13 3.34 -6.63
CA CYS A 45 -12.01 3.50 -7.79
C CYS A 45 -12.15 4.96 -8.21
N ALA A 46 -12.33 5.89 -7.26
CA ALA A 46 -12.44 7.32 -7.53
C ALA A 46 -11.15 7.90 -8.12
N SER A 47 -9.99 7.40 -7.68
CA SER A 47 -8.67 7.81 -8.16
C SER A 47 -8.22 7.07 -9.43
N GLY A 48 -9.08 6.25 -10.05
CA GLY A 48 -8.75 5.51 -11.27
C GLY A 48 -7.71 4.40 -11.10
N ILE A 49 -7.39 4.00 -9.86
CA ILE A 49 -6.40 2.98 -9.54
C ILE A 49 -6.95 1.59 -9.91
N LYS A 50 -6.11 0.74 -10.49
CA LYS A 50 -6.42 -0.63 -10.91
C LYS A 50 -5.54 -1.63 -10.19
N GLY A 51 -5.99 -2.88 -10.11
CA GLY A 51 -5.28 -3.96 -9.42
C GLY A 51 -6.06 -4.49 -8.22
N THR A 52 -5.36 -5.18 -7.32
CA THR A 52 -5.98 -5.89 -6.21
C THR A 52 -5.26 -5.59 -4.90
N LEU A 53 -6.01 -5.20 -3.88
CA LEU A 53 -5.58 -5.16 -2.49
C LEU A 53 -6.43 -6.16 -1.70
N ILE A 54 -5.76 -7.03 -0.95
CA ILE A 54 -6.35 -8.02 -0.06
C ILE A 54 -6.22 -7.48 1.35
N LEU A 55 -7.36 -7.28 2.02
CA LEU A 55 -7.43 -6.99 3.44
C LEU A 55 -7.89 -8.25 4.18
N ALA A 56 -7.15 -8.63 5.20
CA ALA A 56 -7.46 -9.72 6.12
C ALA A 56 -7.26 -9.23 7.57
N PRO A 57 -7.83 -9.90 8.58
CA PRO A 57 -7.61 -9.55 9.98
C PRO A 57 -6.14 -9.47 10.40
N GLU A 58 -5.27 -10.22 9.71
CA GLU A 58 -3.82 -10.25 9.92
C GLU A 58 -3.02 -9.23 9.10
N GLY A 59 -3.64 -8.45 8.21
CA GLY A 59 -2.96 -7.36 7.51
C GLY A 59 -3.42 -7.08 6.08
N ILE A 60 -2.49 -6.56 5.27
CA ILE A 60 -2.70 -6.17 3.88
C ILE A 60 -1.65 -6.79 2.96
N ASN A 61 -2.05 -7.15 1.75
CA ASN A 61 -1.16 -7.50 0.64
C ASN A 61 -1.80 -7.05 -0.68
N GLY A 62 -1.00 -6.68 -1.67
CA GLY A 62 -1.51 -6.53 -3.04
C GLY A 62 -0.62 -5.73 -3.96
N THR A 63 -1.08 -5.62 -5.20
CA THR A 63 -0.43 -4.86 -6.26
C THR A 63 -1.46 -4.02 -6.98
N VAL A 64 -1.17 -2.73 -7.12
CA VAL A 64 -2.03 -1.76 -7.81
C VAL A 64 -1.22 -0.84 -8.70
N ALA A 65 -1.86 -0.28 -9.73
CA ALA A 65 -1.28 0.66 -10.67
C ALA A 65 -2.24 1.83 -10.95
N GLY A 66 -1.70 3.01 -11.18
CA GLY A 66 -2.46 4.22 -11.46
C GLY A 66 -1.55 5.36 -11.90
N ALA A 67 -2.12 6.56 -12.04
CA ALA A 67 -1.30 7.76 -12.23
C ALA A 67 -0.34 7.94 -11.03
N PRO A 68 0.87 8.50 -11.22
CA PRO A 68 1.85 8.63 -10.14
C PRO A 68 1.31 9.34 -8.88
N ASP A 69 0.59 10.43 -9.08
CA ASP A 69 -0.09 11.20 -8.02
C ASP A 69 -1.19 10.40 -7.31
N ALA A 70 -1.95 9.59 -8.04
CA ALA A 70 -2.96 8.71 -7.46
C ALA A 70 -2.34 7.63 -6.56
N ILE A 71 -1.20 7.05 -6.97
CA ILE A 71 -0.48 6.07 -6.14
C ILE A 71 0.17 6.74 -4.91
N ASP A 72 0.69 7.95 -5.05
CA ASP A 72 1.20 8.72 -3.92
C ASP A 72 0.09 9.07 -2.92
N ALA A 73 -1.09 9.45 -3.42
CA ALA A 73 -2.27 9.68 -2.59
C ALA A 73 -2.76 8.38 -1.91
N LEU A 74 -2.67 7.22 -2.58
CA LEU A 74 -2.99 5.94 -1.95
C LEU A 74 -2.02 5.60 -0.81
N SER A 75 -0.72 5.88 -0.98
CA SER A 75 0.29 5.72 0.08
C SER A 75 -0.08 6.58 1.30
N ASP A 76 -0.43 7.84 1.10
CA ASP A 76 -0.89 8.73 2.18
C ASP A 76 -2.18 8.21 2.85
N PHE A 77 -3.17 7.78 2.06
CA PHE A 77 -4.41 7.21 2.57
C PHE A 77 -4.16 5.95 3.43
N LEU A 78 -3.24 5.08 3.03
CA LEU A 78 -2.93 3.86 3.76
C LEU A 78 -2.14 4.11 5.05
N PHE A 79 -1.26 5.12 5.08
CA PHE A 79 -0.28 5.29 6.15
C PHE A 79 -0.52 6.48 7.08
N VAL A 80 -1.31 7.46 6.66
CA VAL A 80 -1.44 8.75 7.36
C VAL A 80 -2.90 9.17 7.51
N SER A 81 -3.63 9.36 6.41
CA SER A 81 -4.91 10.08 6.41
C SER A 81 -6.17 9.21 6.43
N GLY A 82 -6.06 7.94 6.03
CA GLY A 82 -7.20 7.03 5.95
C GLY A 82 -7.53 6.30 7.25
N PRO A 83 -8.54 5.40 7.23
CA PRO A 83 -9.10 4.75 8.42
C PRO A 83 -8.17 3.69 9.05
N PHE A 84 -6.94 3.55 8.57
CA PHE A 84 -5.96 2.60 9.08
C PHE A 84 -5.22 3.13 10.31
N GLY A 85 -5.26 4.43 10.57
CA GLY A 85 -4.43 5.06 11.60
C GLY A 85 -2.95 4.68 11.40
N MET A 86 -2.24 4.37 12.49
CA MET A 86 -0.82 3.99 12.42
C MET A 86 -0.58 2.51 12.09
N ARG A 87 -1.63 1.71 11.86
CA ARG A 87 -1.55 0.23 11.81
C ARG A 87 -0.72 -0.29 10.63
N LEU A 88 -0.72 0.45 9.52
CA LEU A 88 0.03 0.10 8.32
C LEU A 88 1.37 0.84 8.20
N LEU A 89 1.78 1.63 9.21
CA LEU A 89 3.06 2.32 9.18
C LEU A 89 4.22 1.30 9.05
N GLY A 90 5.15 1.59 8.14
CA GLY A 90 6.27 0.69 7.84
C GLY A 90 5.82 -0.61 7.17
N ALA A 91 4.77 -0.55 6.34
CA ALA A 91 4.53 -1.59 5.35
C ALA A 91 5.72 -1.72 4.40
N GLU A 92 6.03 -2.94 3.95
CA GLU A 92 6.98 -3.10 2.86
C GLU A 92 6.28 -2.68 1.57
N THR A 93 6.77 -1.62 0.95
CA THR A 93 6.28 -1.10 -0.33
C THR A 93 7.38 -1.16 -1.37
N LYS A 94 7.03 -1.64 -2.56
CA LYS A 94 7.86 -1.55 -3.76
C LYS A 94 7.11 -0.74 -4.79
N TYR A 95 7.77 0.32 -5.22
CA TYR A 95 7.52 0.98 -6.48
C TYR A 95 8.56 0.41 -7.43
#